data_AF-A0A7W0K4C3-F1
#
_entry.id   AF-A0A7W0K4C3-F1
#
_cell.length_a   1.000
_cell.length_b   1.000
_cell.length_c   1.000
_cell.angle_alpha   90.00
_cell.angle_beta   90.00
_cell.angle_gamma   90.00
#
_symmetry.space_group_name_H-M   'P 1'
#
loop_
_entity.id
_entity.type
_entity.pdbx_description
1 polymer ?
#
loop_
_entity_poly.entity_id
_entity_poly.type
_entity_poly.pdbx_seq_one_letter_code
_entity_poly.pdbx_strand_id
1 'polypeptide(L)' 'MTCPVCARADVSEIRLTIRDRRVTMHSCVRCEQRWWDSDGEPVALGEVLDLVGPAVAASA' A
#
# COMPACT_ATOMS: atom_id res chain seq x y z
N MET A 1 0.07 11.35 9.60
CA MET A 1 0.63 10.14 10.25
C MET A 1 2.15 10.22 10.28
N THR A 2 2.84 9.32 11.01
CA THR A 2 4.31 9.22 11.04
C THR A 2 4.77 7.85 10.56
N CYS A 3 5.98 7.76 10.04
CA CYS A 3 6.58 6.48 9.68
C CYS A 3 6.75 5.60 10.94
N PRO A 4 6.27 4.34 10.93
CA PRO A 4 6.35 3.46 12.10
C PRO A 4 7.79 3.02 12.43
N VAL A 5 8.75 3.23 11.53
CA VAL A 5 10.15 2.81 11.69
C VAL A 5 11.03 3.97 12.17
N CYS A 6 10.97 5.13 11.50
CA CYS A 6 11.87 6.25 11.81
C CYS A 6 11.18 7.46 12.45
N ALA A 7 9.87 7.36 12.73
CA ALA A 7 9.03 8.39 13.36
C ALA A 7 8.94 9.74 12.63
N ARG A 8 9.40 9.83 11.37
CA ARG A 8 9.31 11.05 10.56
C ARG A 8 7.92 11.22 9.96
N ALA A 9 7.48 12.48 9.86
CA ALA A 9 6.19 12.85 9.27
C ALA A 9 6.23 12.94 7.73
N ASP A 10 7.42 12.85 7.12
CA ASP A 10 7.60 12.85 5.67
C ASP A 10 7.15 11.50 5.08
N VAL A 11 5.84 11.37 4.85
CA VAL A 11 5.18 10.18 4.30
C VAL A 11 4.38 10.58 3.07
N SER A 12 4.63 9.91 1.95
CA SER A 12 3.83 10.02 0.72
C SER A 12 2.78 8.92 0.69
N GLU A 13 1.59 9.25 0.19
CA GLU A 13 0.46 8.32 0.11
C GLU A 13 0.05 8.10 -1.35
N ILE A 14 -0.27 6.84 -1.69
CA ILE A 14 -0.90 6.47 -2.97
C ILE A 14 -2.15 5.68 -2.65
N ARG A 15 -3.30 6.19 -3.08
CA ARG A 15 -4.59 5.53 -2.92
C ARG A 15 -4.97 4.79 -4.20
N LEU A 16 -5.30 3.52 -4.06
CA LEU A 16 -5.68 2.62 -5.14
C LEU A 16 -7.06 2.02 -4.85
N THR A 17 -7.82 1.74 -5.90
CA THR A 17 -9.01 0.90 -5.82
C THR A 17 -8.74 -0.35 -6.67
N ILE A 18 -8.73 -1.52 -6.04
CA ILE A 18 -8.46 -2.81 -6.68
C ILE A 18 -9.67 -3.72 -6.41
N ARG A 19 -10.38 -4.13 -7.47
CA ARG A 19 -11.60 -4.98 -7.37
C ARG A 19 -12.56 -4.46 -6.29
N ASP A 20 -12.90 -3.18 -6.38
CA ASP A 20 -13.78 -2.44 -5.45
C ASP A 20 -13.26 -2.26 -4.02
N ARG A 21 -12.06 -2.79 -3.69
CA ARG A 21 -11.41 -2.53 -2.40
C ARG A 21 -10.46 -1.34 -2.51
N ARG A 22 -10.62 -0.37 -1.60
CA ARG A 22 -9.70 0.76 -1.48
C ARG A 22 -8.53 0.36 -0.59
N VAL A 23 -7.32 0.58 -1.08
CA VAL A 23 -6.08 0.41 -0.32
C VAL A 23 -5.23 1.65 -0.46
N THR A 24 -4.53 2.03 0.60
CA THR A 24 -3.57 3.13 0.60
C THR A 24 -2.19 2.56 0.85
N MET A 25 -1.27 2.78 -0.09
CA MET A 25 0.16 2.59 0.14
C MET A 25 0.73 3.85 0.77
N HIS A 26 1.49 3.67 1.83
CA HIS A 26 2.32 4.70 2.43
C HIS A 26 3.77 4.44 2.15
N SER A 27 4.55 5.48 1.89
CA SER A 27 5.99 5.41 1.71
C SER A 27 6.67 6.52 2.48
N CYS A 28 7.54 6.15 3.41
CA CYS A 28 8.38 7.14 4.09
C CYS A 28 9.44 7.68 3.12
N VAL A 29 9.53 9.00 3.00
CA VAL A 29 10.54 9.66 2.14
C VAL A 29 11.96 9.50 2.71
N ARG A 30 12.08 9.24 4.02
CA ARG A 30 13.38 9.21 4.73
C ARG A 30 14.03 7.84 4.78
N CYS A 31 13.28 6.82 5.19
CA CYS A 31 13.81 5.45 5.36
C CYS A 31 13.24 4.46 4.34
N GLU A 32 12.42 4.94 3.41
CA GLU A 32 11.85 4.15 2.30
C GLU A 32 10.94 2.97 2.73
N GLN A 33 10.63 2.87 4.03
CA GLN A 33 9.65 1.92 4.54
C GLN A 33 8.31 2.14 3.84
N ARG A 34 7.71 1.04 3.39
CA ARG A 34 6.36 1.01 2.81
C ARG A 34 5.42 0.17 3.67
N TRP A 35 4.18 0.60 3.78
CA TRP A 35 3.14 -0.14 4.48
C TRP A 35 1.78 0.20 3.88
N TRP A 36 0.74 -0.54 4.28
CA TRP A 36 -0.56 -0.49 3.65
C TRP A 36 -1.67 -0.39 4.69
N ASP A 37 -2.73 0.33 4.36
CA ASP A 37 -4.01 0.27 5.06
C ASP A 37 -5.18 0.14 4.08
N SER A 38 -6.31 -0.32 4.61
CA SER A 38 -7.62 -0.32 3.97
C SER A 38 -8.56 0.48 4.88
N ASP A 39 -8.93 1.68 4.45
CA ASP A 39 -9.79 2.61 5.23
C ASP A 39 -9.26 2.87 6.66
N GLY A 40 -7.94 3.01 6.81
CA GLY A 40 -7.26 3.27 8.07
C GLY A 40 -6.83 2.03 8.85
N GLU A 41 -7.32 0.84 8.49
CA GLU A 41 -6.93 -0.42 9.13
C GLU A 41 -5.69 -1.03 8.45
N PRO A 42 -4.62 -1.38 9.20
CA PRO A 42 -3.42 -1.97 8.63
C PRO A 42 -3.72 -3.27 7.87
N VAL A 43 -3.13 -3.43 6.69
CA VAL A 43 -3.21 -4.66 5.90
C VAL A 43 -1.82 -5.17 5.53
N ALA A 44 -1.65 -6.48 5.49
CA ALA A 44 -0.40 -7.07 5.05
C ALA A 44 -0.24 -6.96 3.53
N LEU A 45 1.01 -6.89 3.06
CA LEU A 45 1.30 -6.87 1.62
C LEU A 45 0.71 -8.10 0.90
N GLY A 46 0.72 -9.27 1.53
CA GLY A 46 0.14 -10.49 0.96
C GLY A 46 -1.35 -10.31 0.63
N GLU A 47 -2.12 -9.75 1.57
CA GLU A 47 -3.55 -9.48 1.35
C GLU A 47 -3.77 -8.49 0.21
N VAL A 48 -2.90 -7.48 0.05
CA VAL A 48 -2.97 -6.53 -1.08
C VAL A 48 -2.66 -7.24 -2.41
N LEU A 49 -1.68 -8.14 -2.43
CA LEU A 49 -1.32 -8.90 -3.64
C LEU A 49 -2.42 -9.88 -4.06
N ASP A 50 -3.16 -10.44 -3.11
CA ASP A 50 -4.32 -11.30 -3.41
C ASP A 50 -5.43 -10.54 -4.16
N LEU A 51 -5.52 -9.21 -4.00
CA LEU A 51 -6.49 -8.37 -4.72
C LEU A 51 -6.17 -8.23 -6.21
N VAL A 52 -4.89 -8.21 -6.57
CA VAL A 52 -4.46 -8.10 -7.98
C VAL A 52 -4.54 -9.46 -8.69
N GLY A 53 -4.46 -10.57 -7.94
CA GLY A 53 -4.47 -11.93 -8.48
C GLY A 53 -3.24 -12.23 -9.35
N PRO A 54 -3.15 -13.45 -9.92
CA PRO A 54 -2.09 -13.75 -10.88
C PRO A 54 -2.20 -12.79 -12.08
N ALA A 55 -1.06 -12.26 -12.51
CA ALA A 55 -0.99 -11.49 -13.75
C ALA A 55 -1.40 -12.39 -14.91
N VAL A 56 -2.66 -12.28 -15.36
CA VAL A 56 -2.94 -12.57 -16.77
C VAL A 56 -2.25 -11.45 -17.53
N ALA A 57 -1.07 -11.76 -18.04
CA ALA A 57 -0.56 -11.08 -19.21
C ALA A 57 -1.64 -11.23 -20.27
N ALA A 58 -2.37 -10.15 -20.54
CA ALA A 58 -3.09 -10.02 -21.79
C ALA A 58 -2.02 -9.91 -22.88
N SER A 59 -1.57 -11.05 -23.37
CA SER A 59 -0.91 -11.15 -24.66
C SER A 59 -1.96 -10.83 -25.72
N ALA A 60 -1.83 -9.67 -26.34
CA ALA A 60 -2.39 -9.35 -27.64
C ALA A 60 -1.24 -8.94 -28.56
#